data_AF-A0A269XDI8-F1
#
_entry.id   AF-A0A269XDI8-F1
#
_cell.length_a   1.000
_cell.length_b   1.000
_cell.length_c   1.000
_cell.angle_alpha   90.00
_cell.angle_beta   90.00
_cell.angle_gamma   90.00
#
_symmetry.space_group_name_H-M   'P 1'
#
loop_
_entity.id
_entity.type
_entity.pdbx_description
1 polymer ?
#
loop_
_entity_poly.entity_id
_entity_poly.type
_entity_poly.pdbx_seq_one_letter_code
_entity_poly.pdbx_strand_id
1 'polypeptide(L)' 'LPRARYQIHFQAQKDGMITEMIANEIGVASMMLGAGRQTKEDVIDLGVGIVLNKKVGDRVTKGDSILTIHSNK' A
#
# COMPACT_ATOMS: atom_id res chain seq x y z
N LEU A 1 15.36 -7.13 9.06
CA LEU A 1 14.18 -7.38 8.20
C LEU A 1 14.51 -6.90 6.78
N PRO A 2 14.06 -7.61 5.73
CA PRO A 2 14.20 -7.18 4.35
C PRO A 2 13.59 -5.79 4.13
N ARG A 3 14.16 -4.99 3.22
CA ARG A 3 13.65 -3.65 2.88
C ARG A 3 13.50 -3.53 1.36
N ALA A 4 12.34 -3.05 0.91
CA ALA A 4 12.14 -2.65 -0.48
C ALA A 4 13.09 -1.53 -0.90
N ARG A 5 13.51 -1.54 -2.17
CA ARG A 5 14.35 -0.53 -2.81
C ARG A 5 13.63 0.80 -2.96
N TYR A 6 12.35 0.77 -3.26
CA TYR A 6 11.52 1.95 -3.48
C TYR A 6 10.46 2.07 -2.38
N GLN A 7 10.25 3.30 -1.92
CA GLN A 7 9.16 3.69 -1.05
C GLN A 7 8.42 4.83 -1.73
N ILE A 8 7.19 4.57 -2.16
CA ILE A 8 6.38 5.51 -2.93
C ILE A 8 5.22 5.94 -2.05
N HIS A 9 5.13 7.23 -1.76
CA HIS A 9 4.04 7.79 -0.98
C HIS A 9 2.83 8.03 -1.87
N PHE A 10 1.71 7.38 -1.54
CA PHE A 10 0.43 7.66 -2.17
C PHE A 10 -0.26 8.78 -1.41
N GLN A 11 -0.35 9.95 -2.04
CA GLN A 11 -0.79 11.18 -1.40
C GLN A 11 -2.26 11.50 -1.68
N ALA A 12 -2.92 12.11 -0.70
CA ALA A 12 -4.25 12.67 -0.87
C ALA A 12 -4.24 13.79 -1.92
N GLN A 13 -5.14 13.71 -2.89
CA GLN A 13 -5.24 14.72 -3.95
C GLN A 13 -6.01 15.98 -3.52
N LYS A 14 -6.80 15.87 -2.45
CA LYS A 14 -7.63 16.94 -1.90
C LYS A 14 -7.80 16.76 -0.39
N ASP A 15 -8.19 17.83 0.27
CA ASP A 15 -8.57 17.80 1.68
C ASP A 15 -9.88 17.03 1.85
N GLY A 16 -10.02 16.34 2.97
CA GLY A 16 -11.26 15.62 3.27
C GLY A 16 -11.12 14.61 4.40
N MET A 17 -12.02 13.63 4.39
CA MET A 17 -12.01 12.48 5.29
C MET A 17 -12.08 11.21 4.47
N ILE A 18 -11.34 10.19 4.89
CA ILE A 18 -11.38 8.89 4.23
C ILE A 18 -12.69 8.20 4.58
N THR A 19 -13.56 8.01 3.59
CA THR A 19 -14.86 7.35 3.78
C THR A 19 -14.80 5.85 3.57
N GLU A 20 -13.84 5.36 2.78
CA GLU A 20 -13.78 3.97 2.37
C GLU A 20 -12.34 3.53 2.08
N MET A 21 -12.04 2.27 2.40
CA MET A 21 -10.84 1.55 1.99
C MET A 21 -11.21 0.09 1.73
N ILE A 22 -11.15 -0.35 0.47
CA ILE A 22 -11.52 -1.71 0.10
C ILE A 22 -10.35 -2.65 0.37
N ALA A 23 -10.41 -3.38 1.48
CA ALA A 23 -9.31 -4.25 1.93
C ALA A 23 -8.90 -5.30 0.88
N ASN A 24 -9.86 -5.83 0.12
CA ASN A 24 -9.59 -6.79 -0.95
C ASN A 24 -8.72 -6.17 -2.06
N GLU A 25 -9.04 -4.95 -2.50
CA GLU A 25 -8.27 -4.26 -3.55
C GLU A 25 -6.87 -3.91 -3.07
N ILE A 26 -6.72 -3.48 -1.82
CA ILE A 26 -5.41 -3.22 -1.21
C ILE A 26 -4.59 -4.52 -1.13
N GLY A 27 -5.21 -5.64 -0.75
CA GLY A 27 -4.58 -6.95 -0.72
C GLY A 27 -4.10 -7.40 -2.10
N VAL A 28 -4.95 -7.25 -3.13
CA VAL A 28 -4.59 -7.55 -4.52
C VAL A 28 -3.44 -6.68 -4.99
N ALA A 29 -3.47 -5.36 -4.71
CA ALA A 29 -2.37 -4.47 -5.04
C ALA A 29 -1.05 -4.89 -4.37
N SER A 30 -1.10 -5.30 -3.09
CA SER A 30 0.07 -5.81 -2.37
C SER A 30 0.59 -7.13 -2.96
N MET A 31 -0.30 -8.02 -3.40
CA MET A 31 0.07 -9.27 -4.09
C MET A 31 0.77 -8.96 -5.43
N MET A 32 0.26 -8.00 -6.20
CA MET A 32 0.87 -7.59 -7.47
C MET A 32 2.30 -7.02 -7.30
N LEU A 33 2.61 -6.44 -6.13
CA LEU A 33 3.97 -6.00 -5.80
C LEU A 33 4.93 -7.15 -5.50
N GLY A 34 4.40 -8.35 -5.22
CA GLY A 34 5.18 -9.54 -4.85
C GLY A 34 5.04 -9.95 -3.38
N ALA A 35 4.19 -9.28 -2.59
CA ALA A 35 3.98 -9.62 -1.18
C ALA A 35 3.08 -10.86 -0.98
N GLY A 36 2.63 -11.49 -2.07
CA GLY A 36 1.73 -12.63 -2.05
C GLY A 36 1.99 -13.58 -3.22
N ARG A 37 1.19 -14.65 -3.26
CA ARG A 37 1.27 -15.71 -4.27
C ARG A 37 -0.01 -15.74 -5.08
N GLN A 38 0.10 -15.64 -6.41
CA GLN A 38 -1.01 -15.90 -7.32
C GLN A 38 -1.16 -17.40 -7.58
N THR A 39 -0.04 -18.14 -7.64
CA THR A 39 0.04 -19.60 -7.72
C THR A 39 0.83 -20.17 -6.54
N LYS A 40 0.72 -21.48 -6.25
CA LYS A 40 1.41 -22.07 -5.08
C LYS A 40 2.93 -22.01 -5.20
N GLU A 41 3.43 -21.95 -6.43
CA GLU A 41 4.84 -21.99 -6.79
C GLU A 41 5.50 -20.59 -6.77
N ASP A 42 4.72 -19.51 -6.66
CA ASP A 42 5.23 -18.15 -6.72
C ASP A 42 6.17 -17.85 -5.54
N VAL A 43 7.26 -17.14 -5.84
CA VAL A 43 8.22 -16.66 -4.84
C VAL A 43 7.69 -15.34 -4.26
N ILE A 44 7.60 -15.28 -2.93
CA ILE A 44 7.19 -14.07 -2.21
C ILE A 44 8.41 -13.18 -2.00
N ASP A 45 8.26 -11.90 -2.31
CA ASP A 45 9.18 -10.86 -1.88
C ASP A 45 8.79 -10.36 -0.49
N LEU A 46 9.62 -10.65 0.50
CA LEU A 46 9.38 -10.30 1.90
C LEU A 46 9.69 -8.82 2.22
N GLY A 47 10.23 -8.07 1.27
CA GLY A 47 10.58 -6.66 1.44
C GLY A 47 9.53 -5.67 0.93
N VAL A 48 8.55 -6.14 0.14
CA VAL A 48 7.52 -5.33 -0.53
C VAL A 48 6.17 -5.42 0.17
N GLY A 49 5.29 -4.49 -0.15
CA GLY A 49 3.92 -4.45 0.37
C GLY A 49 3.37 -3.04 0.50
N ILE A 50 2.25 -2.91 1.20
CA ILE A 50 1.57 -1.62 1.42
C ILE A 50 1.43 -1.36 2.91
N VAL A 51 1.83 -0.16 3.35
CA VAL A 51 1.65 0.33 4.71
C VAL A 51 0.60 1.43 4.71
N LEU A 52 -0.47 1.26 5.49
CA LEU A 52 -1.51 2.27 5.64
C LEU A 52 -1.11 3.27 6.72
N ASN A 53 -0.98 4.55 6.34
CA ASN A 53 -0.65 5.65 7.26
C ASN A 53 -1.91 6.32 7.83
N LYS A 54 -3.05 6.14 7.15
CA LYS A 54 -4.37 6.62 7.52
C LYS A 54 -5.38 5.47 7.51
N LYS A 55 -6.53 5.66 8.15
CA LYS A 55 -7.64 4.71 8.21
C LYS A 55 -8.95 5.40 7.81
N VAL A 56 -9.99 4.59 7.58
CA VAL A 56 -11.36 5.10 7.40
C VAL A 56 -11.76 5.93 8.63
N GLY A 57 -12.28 7.13 8.40
CA GLY A 57 -12.61 8.12 9.43
C GLY A 57 -11.52 9.16 9.67
N ASP A 58 -10.29 8.95 9.18
CA ASP A 58 -9.22 9.93 9.34
C ASP A 58 -9.41 11.13 8.41
N ARG A 59 -9.10 12.32 8.93
CA ARG A 59 -8.95 13.54 8.12
C ARG A 59 -7.59 13.53 7.41
N VAL A 60 -7.60 14.01 6.18
CA VAL A 60 -6.41 14.18 5.33
C VAL A 60 -6.41 15.56 4.70
N THR A 61 -5.23 16.14 4.58
CA THR A 61 -4.97 17.32 3.73
C THR A 61 -4.32 16.91 2.42
N LYS A 62 -4.51 17.71 1.36
CA LYS A 62 -3.85 17.50 0.08
C LYS A 62 -2.33 17.39 0.29
N GLY A 63 -1.75 16.32 -0.23
CA GLY A 63 -0.34 15.99 -0.05
C GLY A 63 -0.05 15.03 1.12
N ASP A 64 -1.01 14.78 2.02
CA ASP A 64 -0.86 13.80 3.09
C ASP A 64 -0.66 12.40 2.51
N SER A 65 0.32 11.66 3.00
CA SER A 65 0.49 10.26 2.62
C SER A 65 -0.62 9.42 3.27
N ILE A 66 -1.52 8.89 2.44
CA ILE A 66 -2.58 7.97 2.86
C ILE A 66 -1.97 6.59 3.12
N LEU A 67 -1.09 6.15 2.23
CA LEU A 67 -0.37 4.88 2.31
C LEU A 67 1.01 4.99 1.67
N THR A 68 1.89 4.07 2.03
CA THR A 68 3.23 3.92 1.48
C THR A 68 3.34 2.58 0.77
N ILE A 69 3.76 2.61 -0.49
CA ILE A 69 4.00 1.43 -1.32
C ILE A 69 5.48 1.10 -1.24
N HIS A 70 5.79 -0.11 -0.78
CA HIS A 70 7.13 -0.67 -0.76
C HIS A 70 7.28 -1.58 -1.98
N SER A 71 8.17 -1.23 -2.92
CA SER A 71 8.37 -1.97 -4.17
C SER A 71 9.86 -2.21 -4.45
N ASN A 72 10.18 -3.33 -5.08
CA ASN A 72 11.50 -3.61 -5.65
C ASN A 72 11.56 -3.42 -7.18
N LYS A 73 10.47 -2.94 -7.77
CA LYS A 73 10.31 -2.62 -9.19
C LYS A 73 9.77 -1.22 -9.38
#